data_AF-A0A1V5CVA4-F1
#
_entry.id   AF-A0A1V5CVA4-F1
#
_cell.length_a   1.000
_cell.length_b   1.000
_cell.length_c   1.000
_cell.angle_alpha   90.00
_cell.angle_beta   90.00
_cell.angle_gamma   90.00
#
_symmetry.space_group_name_H-M   'P 1'
#
loop_
_entity.id
_entity.type
_entity.pdbx_description
1 polymer ?
#
loop_
_entity_poly.entity_id
_entity_poly.type
_entity_poly.pdbx_seq_one_letter_code
_entity_poly.pdbx_strand_id
1 'polypeptide(L)' 'MQYRLKSNEAPFEVVDGPMAGRKFSAGETYTEVPPQEAHRFEEIGHGQDLESEFAAAGSDNGGE' A
#
# COMPACT_ATOMS: atom_id res chain seq x y z
N MET A 1 5.28 -12.92 3.24
CA MET A 1 5.17 -11.66 2.46
C MET A 1 4.04 -10.86 3.09
N GLN A 2 4.17 -9.54 3.15
CA GLN A 2 3.12 -8.67 3.70
C GLN A 2 2.46 -7.94 2.53
N TYR A 3 1.17 -7.69 2.65
CA TYR A 3 0.32 -7.07 1.66
C TYR A 3 -0.32 -5.84 2.30
N ARG A 4 -0.32 -4.71 1.62
CA ARG A 4 -1.02 -3.51 2.09
C ARG A 4 -2.17 -3.22 1.13
N LEU A 5 -3.32 -2.81 1.65
CA LEU A 5 -4.35 -2.30 0.74
C LEU A 5 -3.89 -0.94 0.21
N LYS A 6 -3.84 -0.81 -1.13
CA LYS A 6 -3.42 0.42 -1.80
C LYS A 6 -4.17 1.62 -1.22
N SER A 7 -3.48 2.72 -0.95
CA SER A 7 -4.10 3.91 -0.35
C SER A 7 -5.16 4.57 -1.25
N ASN A 8 -5.19 4.23 -2.54
CA ASN A 8 -6.20 4.68 -3.50
C ASN A 8 -7.50 3.85 -3.45
N GLU A 9 -7.48 2.68 -2.81
CA GLU A 9 -8.61 1.76 -2.79
C GLU A 9 -9.47 1.99 -1.55
N ALA A 10 -10.79 1.93 -1.72
CA ALA A 10 -11.71 2.07 -0.60
C ALA A 10 -11.68 0.80 0.29
N PRO A 11 -11.88 0.96 1.62
CA PRO A 11 -12.04 -0.18 2.52
C PRO A 11 -13.22 -1.04 2.07
N PHE A 12 -13.03 -2.36 2.08
CA PHE A 12 -14.04 -3.31 1.64
C PHE A 12 -14.11 -4.51 2.59
N GLU A 13 -15.21 -5.25 2.51
CA GLU A 13 -15.39 -6.52 3.20
C GLU A 13 -15.37 -7.64 2.18
N VAL A 14 -14.61 -8.70 2.45
CA VAL A 14 -14.63 -9.90 1.63
C VAL A 14 -15.98 -10.55 1.81
N VAL A 15 -16.75 -10.64 0.73
CA VAL A 15 -18.08 -11.25 0.75
C VAL A 15 -18.07 -12.73 0.33
N ASP A 16 -16.98 -13.17 -0.30
CA ASP A 16 -16.89 -14.51 -0.90
C ASP A 16 -15.52 -15.17 -0.67
N GLY A 17 -15.52 -16.49 -0.55
CA GLY A 17 -14.32 -17.32 -0.37
C GLY A 17 -13.95 -17.60 1.10
N PRO A 18 -12.77 -18.21 1.35
CA PRO A 18 -12.35 -18.66 2.68
C PRO A 18 -12.10 -17.52 3.68
N MET A 19 -12.07 -16.28 3.21
CA MET A 19 -11.90 -15.07 4.01
C MET A 19 -13.17 -14.22 4.09
N ALA A 20 -14.33 -14.76 3.67
CA ALA A 20 -15.60 -14.06 3.75
C ALA A 20 -15.91 -13.58 5.17
N GLY A 21 -16.32 -12.32 5.31
CA GLY A 21 -16.53 -11.61 6.57
C GLY A 21 -15.29 -10.87 7.11
N ARG A 22 -14.12 -10.94 6.44
CA ARG A 22 -12.95 -10.11 6.79
C ARG A 22 -13.05 -8.73 6.17
N LYS A 23 -12.73 -7.70 6.96
CA LYS A 23 -12.68 -6.30 6.52
C LYS A 23 -11.24 -5.89 6.27
N PHE A 24 -11.00 -5.27 5.12
CA PHE A 24 -9.69 -4.74 4.74
C PHE A 24 -9.79 -3.22 4.62
N SER A 25 -8.85 -2.53 5.27
CA SER A 25 -8.80 -1.07 5.35
C SER A 25 -7.59 -0.53 4.59
N ALA A 26 -7.80 0.60 3.91
CA ALA A 26 -6.76 1.26 3.15
C ALA A 26 -5.62 1.67 4.08
N GLY A 27 -4.38 1.35 3.70
CA GLY A 27 -3.20 1.70 4.48
C GLY A 27 -2.85 0.72 5.60
N GLU A 28 -3.64 -0.32 5.85
CA GLU A 28 -3.32 -1.39 6.80
C GLU A 28 -2.59 -2.55 6.13
N THR A 29 -1.74 -3.23 6.90
CA THR A 29 -0.88 -4.34 6.44
C THR A 29 -1.42 -5.68 6.88
N TYR A 30 -1.51 -6.61 5.94
CA TYR A 30 -2.09 -7.94 6.08
C TYR A 30 -1.09 -9.01 5.63
N THR A 31 -1.06 -10.14 6.32
CA THR A 31 -0.20 -11.28 5.95
C THR A 31 -0.84 -12.18 4.89
N GLU A 32 -2.16 -12.11 4.77
CA GLU A 32 -2.96 -12.92 3.87
C GLU A 32 -4.07 -12.06 3.26
N VAL A 33 -4.27 -12.20 1.95
CA VAL A 33 -5.27 -11.44 1.20
C VAL A 33 -6.07 -12.39 0.31
N PRO A 34 -7.35 -12.09 0.06
CA PRO A 34 -8.17 -12.89 -0.87
C PRO A 34 -7.57 -12.83 -2.29
N PRO A 35 -7.39 -13.97 -2.98
CA PRO A 35 -6.79 -14.01 -4.31
C PRO A 35 -7.61 -13.23 -5.35
N GLN A 36 -8.93 -13.15 -5.16
CA GLN A 36 -9.84 -12.42 -6.03
C GLN A 36 -9.58 -10.90 -5.99
N GLU A 37 -9.14 -10.38 -4.85
CA GLU A 37 -8.86 -8.95 -4.64
C GLU A 37 -7.38 -8.67 -4.49
N ALA A 38 -6.51 -9.66 -4.72
CA ALA A 38 -5.05 -9.52 -4.66
C ALA A 38 -4.53 -8.37 -5.52
N HIS A 39 -5.21 -8.05 -6.63
CA HIS A 39 -4.90 -6.90 -7.50
C HIS A 39 -5.07 -5.53 -6.82
N ARG A 40 -5.90 -5.45 -5.77
CA ARG A 40 -6.13 -4.25 -4.95
C ARG A 40 -5.06 -4.07 -3.88
N PHE A 41 -4.36 -5.14 -3.51
CA PHE A 41 -3.26 -5.09 -2.57
C PHE A 41 -1.94 -4.84 -3.29
N GLU A 42 -1.01 -4.20 -2.58
CA GLU A 42 0.38 -4.04 -2.97
C GLU A 42 1.24 -4.94 -2.08
N GLU A 43 2.14 -5.70 -2.70
CA GLU A 43 3.13 -6.50 -1.98
C GLU A 43 4.19 -5.58 -1.40
N ILE A 44 4.07 -5.31 -0.09
CA ILE A 44 5.12 -4.65 0.68
C ILE A 44 6.20 -5.66 1.00
N GLY A 45 6.92 -6.06 -0.05
CA GLY A 45 8.23 -6.67 0.07
C GLY A 45 9.18 -5.62 0.65
N HIS A 46 9.86 -5.98 1.73
CA HIS A 46 10.87 -5.19 2.44
C HIS A 46 11.83 -4.45 1.47
N GLY A 47 11.50 -3.22 1.03
CA GLY A 47 12.37 -2.43 0.15
C GLY A 47 11.75 -1.42 -0.82
N GLN A 48 10.62 -0.76 -0.52
CA GLN A 48 10.14 0.36 -1.35
C GLN A 48 9.66 1.56 -0.52
N ASP A 49 10.55 2.05 0.32
CA ASP A 49 10.52 3.40 0.91
C ASP A 49 11.45 4.40 0.18
N LEU A 50 12.11 3.98 -0.92
CA LEU A 50 13.28 4.71 -1.45
C LEU A 50 13.00 5.86 -2.45
N GLU A 51 11.76 6.19 -2.83
CA GLU A 51 11.53 7.16 -3.91
C GLU A 51 10.75 8.43 -3.58
N SER A 52 10.33 8.66 -2.33
CA SER A 52 9.72 9.95 -1.94
C SER A 52 10.70 10.95 -1.32
N GLU A 53 12.00 10.63 -1.26
CA GLU A 53 13.05 11.54 -0.79
C GLU A 53 13.60 12.49 -1.87
N PHE A 54 13.12 12.40 -3.12
CA PHE A 54 13.58 13.27 -4.22
C PHE A 54 12.79 14.59 -4.41
N ALA A 55 11.81 14.91 -3.56
CA ALA A 55 11.04 16.17 -3.67
C ALA A 55 11.62 17.34 -2.84
N ALA A 56 12.79 17.20 -2.22
CA ALA A 56 13.42 18.25 -1.40
C ALA A 56 14.90 18.47 -1.76
N ALA A 57 15.22 18.74 -3.02
CA ALA A 57 16.55 19.22 -3.40
C ALA A 57 16.45 20.31 -4.47
N GLY A 58 16.64 21.56 -4.05
CA GLY A 58 16.74 22.73 -4.92
C GLY A 58 16.65 24.08 -4.20
N SER A 59 17.23 24.22 -3.01
CA SER A 59 17.59 25.53 -2.48
C SER A 59 18.74 26.08 -3.34
N ASP A 60 18.42 26.94 -4.31
CA ASP A 60 19.40 27.79 -4.99
C ASP A 60 19.62 29.04 -4.10
N ASN A 61 20.79 29.11 -3.46
CA ASN A 61 21.34 30.32 -2.86
C ASN A 61 22.80 30.44 -3.33
N GLY A 62 23.00 31.12 -4.44
CA GLY A 62 24.23 31.85 -4.77
C GLY A 62 23.78 33.21 -5.29
N GLY A 63 24.20 34.36 -4.78
CA GLY A 63 25.46 34.69 -4.15
C GLY A 63 26.26 35.53 -5.12
N GLU A 64 25.88 36.81 -5.28
CA GLU A 64 26.65 37.89 -5.90
C GLU A 64 26.24 39.24 -5.26
#